data_AF-X0V7L4-F1
#
_entry.id   AF-X0V7L4-F1
#
_cell.length_a   1.000
_cell.length_b   1.000
_cell.length_c   1.000
_cell.angle_alpha   90.00
_cell.angle_beta   90.00
_cell.angle_gamma   90.00
#
_symmetry.space_group_name_H-M   'P 1'
#
loop_
_entity.id
_entity.type
_entity.pdbx_description
1 polymer ?
#
loop_
_entity_poly.entity_id
_entity_poly.type
_entity_poly.pdbx_seq_one_letter_code
_entity_poly.pdbx_strand_id
1 'polypeptide(L)'
;KWTAKGTTSLTVESAKGAKHSSPQTVLDALIGELSFDPLAFAEMPEREQVETLLGVLKLDIDPREIDEKREELYGERTDVNRDIKKIEAQLAGLSPPEGDVPDKESSSVALVSELNAAHALDTENAKKRGEVDRLLKEAGQLKDEIAGMEQEIAGKRRTLDAMVQQGKALRAEANALVDPAIEEIQDRLNNVEENNRQIRAANQYRTLQVEARNGQELSDALTKKIEKLDKTKAEAIKAADLPIAGLSFDENGVTFAGLPFKQSSASEQLRVSLAIAMALNPELRVIRITDGSLLDS
;
A
#
# COMPACT_ATOMS: atom_id res chain seq x y z
N LYS A 1 -141.38 -111.24 30.94
CA LYS A 1 -142.51 -112.16 31.28
C LYS A 1 -142.49 -113.37 30.34
N TRP A 2 -142.91 -114.54 30.83
CA TRP A 2 -142.97 -115.79 30.04
C TRP A 2 -144.45 -116.16 29.80
N THR A 3 -144.82 -116.58 28.59
CA THR A 3 -146.17 -117.09 28.27
C THR A 3 -146.09 -118.40 27.48
N ALA A 4 -147.13 -119.23 27.57
CA ALA A 4 -147.17 -120.63 27.13
C ALA A 4 -147.03 -120.89 25.60
N LYS A 5 -146.77 -119.87 24.76
CA LYS A 5 -146.45 -120.01 23.32
C LYS A 5 -144.97 -119.75 23.00
N GLY A 6 -144.07 -119.86 23.98
CA GLY A 6 -142.62 -119.79 23.79
C GLY A 6 -142.06 -118.40 23.45
N THR A 7 -142.88 -117.36 23.53
CA THR A 7 -142.46 -115.97 23.28
C THR A 7 -142.09 -115.30 24.61
N THR A 8 -140.81 -114.96 24.76
CA THR A 8 -140.25 -114.29 25.95
C THR A 8 -140.20 -112.78 25.71
N SER A 9 -140.77 -111.97 26.61
CA SER A 9 -140.72 -110.50 26.50
C SER A 9 -139.90 -109.86 27.62
N LEU A 10 -138.94 -109.03 27.24
CA LEU A 10 -138.11 -108.21 28.12
C LEU A 10 -138.67 -106.78 28.17
N THR A 11 -138.63 -106.12 29.32
CA THR A 11 -139.06 -104.73 29.45
C THR A 11 -138.07 -104.01 30.36
N VAL A 12 -137.51 -102.91 29.86
CA VAL A 12 -136.55 -102.08 30.59
C VAL A 12 -137.23 -100.76 30.91
N GLU A 13 -137.22 -100.40 32.20
CA GLU A 13 -137.78 -99.16 32.73
C GLU A 13 -136.70 -98.34 33.43
N SER A 14 -136.72 -97.02 33.22
CA SER A 14 -135.89 -96.10 33.99
C SER A 14 -136.50 -95.85 35.37
N ALA A 15 -135.71 -95.39 36.35
CA ALA A 15 -136.14 -95.14 37.74
C ALA A 15 -137.32 -94.15 37.88
N LYS A 16 -137.68 -93.43 36.80
CA LYS A 16 -138.85 -92.52 36.71
C LYS A 16 -140.06 -93.11 35.96
N GLY A 17 -140.04 -94.41 35.65
CA GLY A 17 -141.21 -95.17 35.16
C GLY A 17 -141.48 -95.11 33.65
N ALA A 18 -140.57 -94.58 32.83
CA ALA A 18 -140.72 -94.62 31.38
C ALA A 18 -140.20 -95.96 30.79
N LYS A 19 -141.02 -96.62 29.97
CA LYS A 19 -140.70 -97.89 29.28
C LYS A 19 -140.06 -97.63 27.91
N HIS A 20 -138.90 -98.21 27.66
CA HIS A 20 -138.21 -98.09 26.37
C HIS A 20 -138.65 -99.17 25.38
N SER A 21 -138.87 -98.75 24.12
CA SER A 21 -139.47 -99.54 23.05
C SER A 21 -138.57 -100.62 22.45
N SER A 22 -137.24 -100.55 22.64
CA SER A 22 -136.28 -101.56 22.15
C SER A 22 -135.23 -101.90 23.23
N PRO A 23 -135.52 -102.83 24.15
CA PRO A 23 -134.64 -103.20 25.26
C PRO A 23 -133.27 -103.77 24.85
N GLN A 24 -133.17 -104.36 23.67
CA GLN A 24 -131.97 -105.08 23.21
C GLN A 24 -130.88 -104.12 22.73
N THR A 25 -131.26 -103.03 22.05
CA THR A 25 -130.34 -101.97 21.59
C THR A 25 -129.65 -101.25 22.74
N VAL A 26 -130.29 -101.16 23.91
CA VAL A 26 -129.70 -100.57 25.12
C VAL A 26 -128.66 -101.51 25.74
N LEU A 27 -128.86 -102.82 25.65
CA LEU A 27 -127.89 -103.83 26.08
C LEU A 27 -126.71 -103.93 25.11
N ASP A 28 -126.94 -103.83 23.79
CA ASP A 28 -125.90 -103.84 22.77
C ASP A 28 -124.98 -102.60 22.89
N ALA A 29 -125.53 -101.45 23.31
CA ALA A 29 -124.74 -100.23 23.61
C ALA A 29 -123.96 -100.31 24.94
N LEU A 30 -124.36 -101.18 25.87
CA LEU A 30 -123.69 -101.40 27.16
C LEU A 30 -122.68 -102.56 27.11
N ILE A 31 -122.68 -103.36 26.03
CA ILE A 31 -121.79 -104.52 25.81
C ILE A 31 -121.28 -104.52 24.36
N GLY A 32 -120.84 -103.35 23.88
CA GLY A 32 -120.43 -103.12 22.49
C GLY A 32 -119.02 -102.56 22.29
N GLU A 33 -118.13 -102.68 23.27
CA GLU A 33 -116.79 -102.03 23.23
C GLU A 33 -115.63 -102.93 23.72
N LEU A 34 -115.75 -104.26 23.58
CA LEU A 34 -114.72 -105.21 24.01
C LEU A 34 -114.46 -106.33 22.99
N SER A 35 -114.29 -105.96 21.73
CA SER A 35 -113.67 -106.80 20.71
C SER A 35 -112.81 -105.94 19.78
N PHE A 36 -111.50 -106.16 19.73
CA PHE A 36 -110.72 -105.80 18.54
C PHE A 36 -109.51 -106.74 18.29
N ASP A 37 -109.16 -106.76 17.02
CA ASP A 37 -108.59 -107.80 16.18
C ASP A 37 -107.03 -107.85 16.19
N PRO A 38 -106.38 -109.03 16.32
CA PRO A 38 -104.92 -109.15 16.36
C PRO A 38 -104.18 -108.97 15.00
N LEU A 39 -104.84 -108.48 13.94
CA LEU A 39 -104.23 -108.29 12.61
C LEU A 39 -104.11 -106.84 12.10
N ALA A 40 -104.30 -105.83 12.95
CA ALA A 40 -104.35 -104.42 12.53
C ALA A 40 -102.98 -103.74 12.24
N PHE A 41 -101.84 -104.32 12.63
CA PHE A 41 -100.53 -103.65 12.47
C PHE A 41 -99.93 -103.82 11.07
N ALA A 42 -100.20 -104.93 10.39
CA ALA A 42 -99.62 -105.23 9.08
C ALA A 42 -100.22 -104.42 7.92
N GLU A 43 -101.39 -103.80 8.13
CA GLU A 43 -102.12 -103.05 7.08
C GLU A 43 -101.98 -101.53 7.18
N MET A 44 -101.17 -101.01 8.12
CA MET A 44 -100.94 -99.57 8.27
C MET A 44 -100.06 -99.01 7.14
N PRO A 45 -100.30 -97.77 6.67
CA PRO A 45 -99.38 -97.05 5.78
C PRO A 45 -97.99 -96.89 6.44
N GLU A 46 -96.92 -97.01 5.66
CA GLU A 46 -95.52 -96.98 6.15
C GLU A 46 -95.22 -95.78 7.07
N ARG A 47 -95.86 -94.64 6.83
CA ARG A 47 -95.71 -93.42 7.64
C ARG A 47 -96.32 -93.55 9.05
N GLU A 48 -97.43 -94.25 9.17
CA GLU A 48 -98.13 -94.52 10.45
C GLU A 48 -97.45 -95.67 11.21
N GLN A 49 -96.84 -96.63 10.51
CA GLN A 49 -95.97 -97.65 11.12
C GLN A 49 -94.73 -97.01 11.78
N VAL A 50 -94.14 -96.00 11.15
CA VAL A 50 -93.00 -95.24 11.69
C VAL A 50 -93.39 -94.40 12.91
N GLU A 51 -94.57 -93.77 12.93
CA GLU A 51 -95.09 -93.08 14.12
C GLU A 51 -95.33 -94.05 15.30
N THR A 52 -95.88 -95.23 15.01
CA THR A 52 -96.14 -96.25 16.04
C THR A 52 -94.82 -96.81 16.61
N LEU A 53 -93.78 -96.94 15.80
CA LEU A 53 -92.43 -97.34 16.22
C LEU A 53 -91.67 -96.24 16.98
N LEU A 54 -91.84 -94.97 16.60
CA LEU A 54 -91.26 -93.82 17.30
C LEU A 54 -91.91 -93.58 18.69
N GLY A 55 -93.15 -94.04 18.91
CA GLY A 55 -93.83 -93.96 20.21
C GLY A 55 -93.33 -94.94 21.29
N VAL A 56 -92.58 -95.99 20.91
CA VAL A 56 -92.04 -97.00 21.85
C VAL A 56 -90.58 -96.74 22.22
N LEU A 57 -89.85 -96.00 21.38
CA LEU A 57 -88.45 -95.65 21.62
C LEU A 57 -88.37 -94.27 22.28
N LYS A 58 -88.01 -94.23 23.57
CA LYS A 58 -87.63 -92.99 24.25
C LYS A 58 -86.30 -92.48 23.66
N LEU A 59 -86.38 -91.64 22.64
CA LEU A 59 -85.27 -90.84 22.12
C LEU A 59 -85.44 -89.41 22.64
N ASP A 60 -84.38 -88.83 23.22
CA ASP A 60 -84.39 -87.49 23.83
C ASP A 60 -84.34 -86.33 22.81
N ILE A 61 -84.30 -86.60 21.49
CA ILE A 61 -84.25 -85.57 20.44
C ILE A 61 -85.05 -86.04 19.20
N ASP A 62 -85.90 -85.16 18.65
CA ASP A 62 -86.64 -85.38 17.40
C ASP A 62 -85.68 -85.24 16.19
N PRO A 63 -85.54 -86.26 15.32
CA PRO A 63 -84.72 -86.18 14.11
C PRO A 63 -85.06 -84.99 13.20
N ARG A 64 -86.30 -84.47 13.26
CA ARG A 64 -86.75 -83.33 12.46
C ARG A 64 -86.09 -82.00 12.87
N GLU A 65 -85.74 -81.83 14.14
CA GLU A 65 -85.02 -80.63 14.61
C GLU A 65 -83.57 -80.57 14.10
N ILE A 66 -82.97 -81.73 13.82
CA ILE A 66 -81.61 -81.82 13.30
C ILE A 66 -81.58 -81.45 11.82
N ASP A 67 -82.59 -81.87 11.06
CA ASP A 67 -82.70 -81.56 9.64
C ASP A 67 -82.97 -80.06 9.40
N GLU A 68 -83.82 -79.43 10.23
CA GLU A 68 -84.07 -77.97 10.17
C GLU A 68 -82.81 -77.14 10.47
N LYS A 69 -82.09 -77.46 11.56
CA LYS A 69 -80.80 -76.80 11.88
C LYS A 69 -79.74 -77.02 10.80
N ARG A 70 -79.75 -78.18 10.14
CA ARG A 70 -78.82 -78.48 9.05
C ARG A 70 -79.13 -77.63 7.81
N GLU A 71 -80.40 -77.38 7.52
CA GLU A 71 -80.80 -76.50 6.41
C GLU A 71 -80.43 -75.04 6.69
N GLU A 72 -80.65 -74.55 7.92
CA GLU A 72 -80.30 -73.19 8.34
C GLU A 72 -78.80 -72.92 8.21
N LEU A 73 -77.95 -73.79 8.79
CA LEU A 73 -76.49 -73.67 8.70
C LEU A 73 -75.98 -73.82 7.25
N TYR A 74 -76.66 -74.61 6.41
CA TYR A 74 -76.32 -74.71 5.00
C TYR A 74 -76.65 -73.42 4.24
N GLY A 75 -77.76 -72.75 4.61
CA GLY A 75 -78.13 -71.43 4.13
C GLY A 75 -77.10 -70.37 4.50
N GLU A 76 -76.77 -70.24 5.79
CA GLU A 76 -75.74 -69.29 6.27
C GLU A 76 -74.40 -69.51 5.58
N ARG A 77 -73.94 -70.76 5.48
CA ARG A 77 -72.69 -71.09 4.78
C ARG A 77 -72.74 -70.68 3.31
N THR A 78 -73.90 -70.81 2.67
CA THR A 78 -74.07 -70.44 1.25
C THR A 78 -74.02 -68.93 1.07
N ASP A 79 -74.63 -68.17 1.98
CA ASP A 79 -74.58 -66.70 1.97
C ASP A 79 -73.16 -66.18 2.25
N VAL A 80 -72.47 -66.72 3.26
CA VAL A 80 -71.08 -66.37 3.56
C VAL A 80 -70.17 -66.73 2.39
N ASN A 81 -70.35 -67.89 1.76
CA ASN A 81 -69.56 -68.25 0.57
C ASN A 81 -69.85 -67.36 -0.65
N ARG A 82 -71.08 -66.85 -0.78
CA ARG A 82 -71.44 -65.87 -1.80
C ARG A 82 -70.76 -64.53 -1.53
N ASP A 83 -70.73 -64.10 -0.27
CA ASP A 83 -70.06 -62.86 0.14
C ASP A 83 -68.55 -62.95 0.00
N ILE A 84 -67.94 -64.08 0.38
CA ILE A 84 -66.52 -64.37 0.13
C ILE A 84 -66.24 -64.30 -1.37
N LYS A 85 -67.02 -64.97 -2.23
CA LYS A 85 -66.83 -64.89 -3.69
C LYS A 85 -66.99 -63.46 -4.22
N LYS A 86 -67.90 -62.66 -3.67
CA LYS A 86 -68.08 -61.26 -4.05
C LYS A 86 -66.85 -60.44 -3.65
N ILE A 87 -66.31 -60.65 -2.45
CA ILE A 87 -65.10 -60.01 -1.96
C ILE A 87 -63.88 -60.47 -2.76
N GLU A 88 -63.75 -61.76 -3.06
CA GLU A 88 -62.69 -62.31 -3.91
C GLU A 88 -62.76 -61.76 -5.34
N ALA A 89 -63.96 -61.57 -5.91
CA ALA A 89 -64.12 -60.93 -7.22
C ALA A 89 -63.77 -59.44 -7.19
N GLN A 90 -64.12 -58.73 -6.12
CA GLN A 90 -63.69 -57.34 -5.90
C GLN A 90 -62.17 -57.25 -5.74
N LEU A 91 -61.56 -58.19 -5.02
CA LEU A 91 -60.13 -58.25 -4.77
C LEU A 91 -59.35 -58.68 -6.01
N ALA A 92 -59.90 -59.57 -6.84
CA ALA A 92 -59.33 -59.93 -8.15
C ALA A 92 -59.39 -58.77 -9.17
N GLY A 93 -60.30 -57.82 -8.97
CA GLY A 93 -60.35 -56.57 -9.72
C GLY A 93 -59.30 -55.54 -9.27
N LEU A 94 -58.62 -55.79 -8.14
CA LEU A 94 -57.57 -54.94 -7.59
C LEU A 94 -56.21 -55.60 -7.81
N SER A 95 -55.25 -54.87 -8.39
CA SER A 95 -53.87 -55.35 -8.43
C SER A 95 -53.22 -55.22 -7.05
N PRO A 96 -52.53 -56.25 -6.54
CA PRO A 96 -51.78 -56.12 -5.30
C PRO A 96 -50.70 -55.04 -5.47
N PRO A 97 -50.45 -54.21 -4.45
CA PRO A 97 -49.43 -53.17 -4.53
C PRO A 97 -48.04 -53.78 -4.73
N GLU A 98 -47.23 -53.16 -5.60
CA GLU A 98 -45.83 -53.52 -5.78
C GLU A 98 -45.01 -52.99 -4.60
N GLY A 99 -44.74 -53.86 -3.62
CA GLY A 99 -43.86 -53.56 -2.50
C GLY A 99 -44.56 -52.99 -1.25
N ASP A 100 -43.74 -52.54 -0.30
CA ASP A 100 -44.17 -52.04 1.00
C ASP A 100 -44.67 -50.59 0.85
N VAL A 101 -45.99 -50.41 0.79
CA VAL A 101 -46.64 -49.10 0.63
C VAL A 101 -46.98 -48.56 2.02
N PRO A 102 -46.58 -47.32 2.37
CA PRO A 102 -46.87 -46.76 3.69
C PRO A 102 -48.37 -46.75 4.06
N ASP A 103 -48.69 -47.16 5.28
CA ASP A 103 -50.06 -47.26 5.81
C ASP A 103 -50.83 -45.91 5.92
N LYS A 104 -50.14 -44.78 5.72
CA LYS A 104 -50.71 -43.43 5.84
C LYS A 104 -50.41 -42.63 4.58
N GLU A 105 -51.45 -42.01 4.02
CA GLU A 105 -51.32 -41.11 2.88
C GLU A 105 -50.38 -39.93 3.22
N SER A 106 -49.36 -39.75 2.39
CA SER A 106 -48.49 -38.58 2.43
C SER A 106 -49.26 -37.34 1.98
N SER A 107 -49.38 -36.34 2.85
CA SER A 107 -49.99 -35.06 2.45
C SER A 107 -48.99 -34.26 1.59
N SER A 108 -49.37 -33.95 0.36
CA SER A 108 -48.60 -33.07 -0.54
C SER A 108 -48.32 -31.70 0.07
N VAL A 109 -49.18 -31.22 0.97
CA VAL A 109 -49.04 -29.94 1.68
C VAL A 109 -47.84 -29.95 2.64
N ALA A 110 -47.61 -31.07 3.35
CA ALA A 110 -46.49 -31.19 4.28
C ALA A 110 -45.15 -31.20 3.56
N LEU A 111 -45.04 -31.94 2.45
CA LEU A 111 -43.82 -32.00 1.63
C LEU A 111 -43.50 -30.65 0.97
N VAL A 112 -44.51 -29.90 0.52
CA VAL A 112 -44.31 -28.55 -0.02
C VAL A 112 -43.81 -27.57 1.05
N SER A 113 -44.31 -27.67 2.29
CA SER A 113 -43.81 -26.85 3.41
C SER A 113 -42.36 -27.16 3.75
N GLU A 114 -41.99 -28.45 3.79
CA GLU A 114 -40.62 -28.90 4.04
C GLU A 114 -39.66 -28.43 2.93
N LEU A 115 -40.07 -28.55 1.66
CA LEU A 115 -39.30 -28.09 0.51
C LEU A 115 -39.06 -26.56 0.55
N ASN A 116 -40.08 -25.78 0.90
CA ASN A 116 -39.96 -24.33 1.03
C ASN A 116 -38.99 -23.93 2.16
N ALA A 117 -39.03 -24.63 3.30
CA ALA A 117 -38.10 -24.40 4.41
C ALA A 117 -36.65 -24.75 4.02
N ALA A 118 -36.46 -25.85 3.29
CA ALA A 118 -35.15 -26.25 2.77
C ALA A 118 -34.57 -25.23 1.77
N HIS A 119 -35.40 -24.71 0.85
CA HIS A 119 -34.99 -23.67 -0.08
C HIS A 119 -34.62 -22.35 0.60
N ALA A 120 -35.33 -21.96 1.66
CA ALA A 120 -34.99 -20.76 2.44
C ALA A 120 -33.62 -20.90 3.10
N LEU A 121 -33.33 -22.07 3.69
CA LEU A 121 -32.05 -22.37 4.30
C LEU A 121 -30.90 -22.42 3.28
N ASP A 122 -31.13 -23.04 2.11
CA ASP A 122 -30.15 -23.09 1.04
C ASP A 122 -29.78 -21.68 0.53
N THR A 123 -30.79 -20.81 0.38
CA THR A 123 -30.59 -19.41 -0.01
C THR A 123 -29.76 -18.65 1.03
N GLU A 124 -30.03 -18.85 2.32
CA GLU A 124 -29.25 -18.23 3.40
C GLU A 124 -27.79 -18.74 3.42
N ASN A 125 -27.60 -20.05 3.26
CA ASN A 125 -26.28 -20.66 3.20
C ASN A 125 -25.47 -20.17 1.99
N ALA A 126 -26.11 -20.04 0.83
CA ALA A 126 -25.49 -19.48 -0.37
C ALA A 126 -25.03 -18.04 -0.15
N LYS A 127 -25.83 -17.20 0.52
CA LYS A 127 -25.44 -15.82 0.89
C LYS A 127 -24.21 -15.80 1.80
N LYS A 128 -24.21 -16.62 2.87
CA LYS A 128 -23.07 -16.71 3.80
C LYS A 128 -21.78 -17.16 3.10
N ARG A 129 -21.88 -18.16 2.22
CA ARG A 129 -20.73 -18.63 1.41
C ARG A 129 -20.21 -17.52 0.49
N GLY A 130 -21.10 -16.81 -0.20
CA GLY A 130 -20.72 -15.68 -1.04
C GLY A 130 -20.04 -14.53 -0.28
N GLU A 131 -20.48 -14.27 0.95
CA GLU A 131 -19.88 -13.24 1.80
C GLU A 131 -18.46 -13.63 2.28
N VAL A 132 -18.24 -14.90 2.62
CA VAL A 132 -16.90 -15.43 2.94
C VAL A 132 -15.97 -15.27 1.74
N ASP A 133 -16.40 -15.66 0.54
CA ASP A 133 -15.59 -15.54 -0.68
C ASP A 133 -15.24 -14.08 -1.01
N ARG A 134 -16.17 -13.15 -0.78
CA ARG A 134 -15.94 -11.70 -0.93
C ARG A 134 -14.86 -11.22 0.06
N LEU A 135 -15.02 -11.53 1.34
CA LEU A 135 -14.08 -11.11 2.38
C LEU A 135 -12.68 -11.69 2.17
N LEU A 136 -12.56 -12.94 1.72
CA LEU A 136 -11.26 -13.55 1.40
C LEU A 136 -10.56 -12.86 0.22
N LYS A 137 -11.31 -12.46 -0.81
CA LYS A 137 -10.77 -11.68 -1.93
C LYS A 137 -10.29 -10.30 -1.48
N GLU A 138 -11.09 -9.59 -0.68
CA GLU A 138 -10.72 -8.29 -0.13
C GLU A 138 -9.48 -8.38 0.77
N ALA A 139 -9.40 -9.41 1.62
CA ALA A 139 -8.21 -9.67 2.44
C ALA A 139 -6.96 -9.95 1.61
N GLY A 140 -7.10 -10.67 0.48
CA GLY A 140 -6.02 -10.89 -0.48
C GLY A 140 -5.52 -9.59 -1.11
N GLN A 141 -6.43 -8.74 -1.57
CA GLN A 141 -6.10 -7.43 -2.14
C GLN A 141 -5.37 -6.54 -1.13
N LEU A 142 -5.88 -6.43 0.10
CA LEU A 142 -5.24 -5.65 1.15
C LEU A 142 -3.84 -6.19 1.50
N LYS A 143 -3.64 -7.51 1.44
CA LYS A 143 -2.32 -8.10 1.67
C LYS A 143 -1.31 -7.72 0.59
N ASP A 144 -1.74 -7.71 -0.67
CA ASP A 144 -0.89 -7.28 -1.79
C ASP A 144 -0.58 -5.78 -1.72
N GLU A 145 -1.55 -4.96 -1.33
CA GLU A 145 -1.35 -3.53 -1.08
C GLU A 145 -0.34 -3.27 0.03
N ILE A 146 -0.44 -3.99 1.16
CA ILE A 146 0.53 -3.91 2.27
C ILE A 146 1.93 -4.26 1.76
N ALA A 147 2.08 -5.34 1.00
CA ALA A 147 3.38 -5.74 0.44
C ALA A 147 3.98 -4.67 -0.48
N GLY A 148 3.14 -4.00 -1.29
CA GLY A 148 3.56 -2.88 -2.13
C GLY A 148 4.03 -1.67 -1.30
N MET A 149 3.27 -1.29 -0.28
CA MET A 149 3.64 -0.19 0.62
C MET A 149 4.93 -0.47 1.38
N GLU A 150 5.15 -1.72 1.83
CA GLU A 150 6.40 -2.13 2.50
C GLU A 150 7.62 -1.99 1.58
N GLN A 151 7.49 -2.34 0.30
CA GLN A 151 8.55 -2.13 -0.70
C GLN A 151 8.83 -0.63 -0.92
N GLU A 152 7.79 0.20 -1.00
CA GLU A 152 7.95 1.64 -1.14
C GLU A 152 8.66 2.26 0.08
N ILE A 153 8.27 1.85 1.29
CA ILE A 153 8.92 2.27 2.54
C ILE A 153 10.40 1.87 2.53
N ALA A 154 10.71 0.63 2.14
CA ALA A 154 12.09 0.17 2.03
C ALA A 154 12.91 1.00 1.03
N GLY A 155 12.32 1.35 -0.11
CA GLY A 155 12.91 2.25 -1.11
C GLY A 155 13.21 3.64 -0.53
N LYS A 156 12.20 4.28 0.08
CA LYS A 156 12.36 5.61 0.69
C LYS A 156 13.39 5.64 1.81
N ARG A 157 13.49 4.58 2.62
CA ARG A 157 14.53 4.46 3.66
C ARG A 157 15.94 4.44 3.06
N ARG A 158 16.17 3.71 1.97
CA ARG A 158 17.47 3.71 1.27
C ARG A 158 17.82 5.09 0.73
N THR A 159 16.86 5.79 0.13
CA THR A 159 17.06 7.16 -0.35
C THR A 159 17.38 8.13 0.79
N LEU A 160 16.66 8.04 1.91
CA LEU A 160 16.92 8.84 3.10
C LEU A 160 18.34 8.61 3.62
N ASP A 161 18.76 7.35 3.77
CA ASP A 161 20.10 7.02 4.24
C ASP A 161 21.18 7.57 3.29
N ALA A 162 20.99 7.44 1.97
CA ALA A 162 21.90 8.00 0.98
C ALA A 162 22.01 9.53 1.09
N MET A 163 20.88 10.23 1.22
CA MET A 163 20.84 11.68 1.40
C MET A 163 21.51 12.13 2.70
N VAL A 164 21.31 11.39 3.79
CA VAL A 164 21.96 11.68 5.08
C VAL A 164 23.48 11.53 4.96
N GLN A 165 23.97 10.49 4.28
CA GLN A 165 25.41 10.31 4.08
C GLN A 165 25.99 11.39 3.17
N GLN A 166 25.32 11.73 2.07
CA GLN A 166 25.73 12.83 1.19
C GLN A 166 25.74 14.17 1.95
N GLY A 167 24.72 14.44 2.77
CA GLY A 167 24.66 15.64 3.60
C GLY A 167 25.78 15.71 4.64
N LYS A 168 26.17 14.58 5.24
CA LYS A 168 27.33 14.51 6.15
C LYS A 168 28.65 14.80 5.41
N ALA A 169 28.84 14.24 4.21
CA ALA A 169 30.01 14.49 3.39
C ALA A 169 30.10 15.97 2.99
N LEU A 170 29.03 16.52 2.42
CA LEU A 170 28.96 17.94 2.04
C LEU A 170 29.15 18.87 3.24
N ARG A 171 28.64 18.50 4.42
CA ARG A 171 28.87 19.29 5.64
C ARG A 171 30.33 19.27 6.07
N ALA A 172 31.02 18.13 5.93
CA ALA A 172 32.45 18.06 6.22
C ALA A 172 33.27 18.90 5.22
N GLU A 173 32.91 18.85 3.93
CA GLU A 173 33.51 19.70 2.89
C GLU A 173 33.26 21.19 3.19
N ALA A 174 32.02 21.56 3.52
CA ALA A 174 31.65 22.94 3.84
C ALA A 174 32.39 23.47 5.08
N ASN A 175 32.53 22.64 6.13
CA ASN A 175 33.29 23.01 7.33
C ASN A 175 34.80 23.16 7.07
N ALA A 176 35.32 22.56 5.99
CA ALA A 176 36.71 22.68 5.58
C ALA A 176 36.95 23.88 4.65
N LEU A 177 35.89 24.56 4.20
CA LEU A 177 36.03 25.78 3.41
C LEU A 177 36.66 26.88 4.28
N VAL A 178 37.70 27.49 3.73
CA VAL A 178 38.30 28.70 4.29
C VAL A 178 38.00 29.82 3.32
N ASP A 179 37.21 30.78 3.78
CA ASP A 179 36.87 31.94 2.96
C ASP A 179 38.14 32.78 2.70
N PRO A 180 38.34 33.25 1.45
CA PRO A 180 39.44 34.15 1.17
C PRO A 180 39.25 35.47 1.92
N ALA A 181 40.36 36.09 2.34
CA ALA A 181 40.36 37.40 3.00
C ALA A 181 40.04 38.54 2.02
N ILE A 182 38.78 38.60 1.57
CA ILE A 182 38.30 39.56 0.56
C ILE A 182 38.49 41.00 1.06
N GLU A 183 38.29 41.24 2.36
CA GLU A 183 38.48 42.55 2.98
C GLU A 183 39.93 43.02 2.88
N GLU A 184 40.91 42.15 3.16
CA GLU A 184 42.33 42.48 2.97
C GLU A 184 42.67 42.78 1.50
N ILE A 185 42.05 42.06 0.56
CA ILE A 185 42.23 42.30 -0.87
C ILE A 185 41.63 43.65 -1.28
N GLN A 186 40.45 44.00 -0.76
CA GLN A 186 39.80 45.28 -1.00
C GLN A 186 40.58 46.44 -0.38
N ASP A 187 41.10 46.29 0.84
CA ASP A 187 41.95 47.28 1.50
C ASP A 187 43.23 47.50 0.70
N ARG A 188 43.86 46.42 0.23
CA ARG A 188 45.00 46.53 -0.68
C ARG A 188 44.62 47.28 -1.94
N LEU A 189 43.52 46.93 -2.60
CA LEU A 189 43.04 47.56 -3.84
C LEU A 189 42.81 49.06 -3.67
N ASN A 190 42.13 49.48 -2.60
CA ASN A 190 41.85 50.88 -2.30
C ASN A 190 43.14 51.68 -2.06
N ASN A 191 44.17 51.04 -1.51
CA ASN A 191 45.46 51.65 -1.23
C ASN A 191 46.50 51.49 -2.37
N VAL A 192 46.21 50.75 -3.45
CA VAL A 192 47.16 50.52 -4.54
C VAL A 192 47.62 51.84 -5.15
N GLU A 193 46.70 52.77 -5.45
CA GLU A 193 47.06 54.03 -6.10
C GLU A 193 47.90 54.94 -5.20
N GLU A 194 47.59 54.99 -3.90
CA GLU A 194 48.37 55.71 -2.90
C GLU A 194 49.79 55.15 -2.79
N ASN A 195 49.90 53.83 -2.60
CA ASN A 195 51.19 53.13 -2.54
C ASN A 195 52.00 53.33 -3.82
N ASN A 196 51.35 53.21 -4.99
CA ASN A 196 51.99 53.42 -6.28
C ASN A 196 52.45 54.87 -6.47
N ARG A 197 51.70 55.86 -5.95
CA ARG A 197 52.13 57.27 -5.97
C ARG A 197 53.38 57.46 -5.12
N GLN A 198 53.43 56.88 -3.93
CA GLN A 198 54.61 56.95 -3.06
C GLN A 198 55.83 56.25 -3.66
N ILE A 199 55.63 55.08 -4.27
CA ILE A 199 56.70 54.35 -4.98
C ILE A 199 57.24 55.17 -6.16
N ARG A 200 56.36 55.79 -6.96
CA ARG A 200 56.76 56.69 -8.06
C ARG A 200 57.59 57.86 -7.56
N ALA A 201 57.14 58.54 -6.50
CA ALA A 201 57.86 59.65 -5.89
C ALA A 201 59.23 59.22 -5.33
N ALA A 202 59.30 58.08 -4.64
CA ALA A 202 60.55 57.53 -4.12
C ALA A 202 61.54 57.16 -5.24
N ASN A 203 61.06 56.58 -6.33
CA ASN A 203 61.90 56.28 -7.50
C ASN A 203 62.43 57.56 -8.15
N GLN A 204 61.57 58.58 -8.34
CA GLN A 204 61.99 59.87 -8.87
C GLN A 204 63.04 60.53 -7.98
N TYR A 205 62.85 60.51 -6.66
CA TYR A 205 63.84 61.02 -5.71
C TYR A 205 65.18 60.31 -5.84
N ARG A 206 65.21 58.97 -5.90
CA ARG A 206 66.45 58.20 -6.06
C ARG A 206 67.16 58.55 -7.37
N THR A 207 66.43 58.70 -8.47
CA THR A 207 67.01 59.11 -9.75
C THR A 207 67.65 60.50 -9.65
N LEU A 208 66.92 61.49 -9.13
CA LEU A 208 67.43 62.86 -8.97
C LEU A 208 68.61 62.92 -8.00
N GLN A 209 68.64 62.09 -6.96
CA GLN A 209 69.76 62.00 -6.03
C GLN A 209 71.04 61.51 -6.71
N VAL A 210 70.92 60.50 -7.59
CA VAL A 210 72.05 60.01 -8.39
C VAL A 210 72.51 61.07 -9.38
N GLU A 211 71.59 61.75 -10.06
CA GLU A 211 71.91 62.86 -10.98
C GLU A 211 72.62 64.01 -10.26
N ALA A 212 72.13 64.42 -9.09
CA ALA A 212 72.75 65.46 -8.27
C ALA A 212 74.17 65.06 -7.83
N ARG A 213 74.37 63.81 -7.41
CA ARG A 213 75.69 63.30 -7.05
C ARG A 213 76.64 63.31 -8.26
N ASN A 214 76.19 62.82 -9.41
CA ASN A 214 77.00 62.82 -10.64
C ASN A 214 77.35 64.26 -11.06
N GLY A 215 76.39 65.19 -10.94
CA GLY A 215 76.60 66.61 -11.20
C GLY A 215 77.64 67.24 -10.26
N GLN A 216 77.59 66.89 -8.97
CA GLN A 216 78.59 67.34 -7.98
C GLN A 216 79.98 66.78 -8.29
N GLU A 217 80.09 65.48 -8.57
CA GLU A 217 81.36 64.84 -8.93
C GLU A 217 81.97 65.46 -10.20
N LEU A 218 81.12 65.81 -11.19
CA LEU A 218 81.56 66.52 -12.39
C LEU A 218 82.01 67.96 -12.09
N SER A 219 81.27 68.68 -11.24
CA SER A 219 81.63 70.04 -10.81
C SER A 219 82.99 70.05 -10.10
N ASP A 220 83.19 69.16 -9.13
CA ASP A 220 84.46 69.03 -8.40
C ASP A 220 85.62 68.68 -9.35
N ALA A 221 85.38 67.83 -10.34
CA ALA A 221 86.37 67.49 -11.36
C ALA A 221 86.73 68.67 -12.27
N LEU A 222 85.75 69.49 -12.66
CA LEU A 222 85.98 70.71 -13.44
C LEU A 222 86.74 71.77 -12.64
N THR A 223 86.37 71.99 -11.37
CA THR A 223 87.10 72.90 -10.47
C THR A 223 88.56 72.51 -10.34
N LYS A 224 88.87 71.22 -10.11
CA LYS A 224 90.26 70.72 -10.08
C LYS A 224 91.01 70.96 -11.40
N LYS A 225 90.33 70.87 -12.54
CA LYS A 225 90.93 71.18 -13.86
C LYS A 225 91.24 72.67 -13.99
N ILE A 226 90.33 73.55 -13.55
CA ILE A 226 90.53 75.00 -13.55
C ILE A 226 91.71 75.35 -12.65
N GLU A 227 91.73 74.87 -11.41
CA GLU A 227 92.85 75.10 -10.47
C GLU A 227 94.20 74.63 -11.05
N LYS A 228 94.21 73.49 -11.75
CA LYS A 228 95.42 73.00 -12.44
C LYS A 228 95.83 73.93 -13.58
N LEU A 229 94.90 74.42 -14.39
CA LEU A 229 95.17 75.37 -15.47
C LEU A 229 95.70 76.70 -14.92
N ASP A 230 95.09 77.22 -13.86
CA ASP A 230 95.52 78.45 -13.20
C ASP A 230 96.93 78.31 -12.62
N LYS A 231 97.21 77.17 -11.97
CA LYS A 231 98.57 76.86 -11.50
C LYS A 231 99.57 76.75 -12.66
N THR A 232 99.20 76.08 -13.75
CA THR A 232 100.06 75.97 -14.95
C THR A 232 100.32 77.34 -15.58
N LYS A 233 99.29 78.19 -15.66
CA LYS A 233 99.39 79.58 -16.14
C LYS A 233 100.33 80.39 -15.25
N ALA A 234 100.17 80.32 -13.93
CA ALA A 234 101.04 81.01 -12.98
C ALA A 234 102.50 80.53 -13.06
N GLU A 235 102.72 79.21 -13.19
CA GLU A 235 104.06 78.64 -13.39
C GLU A 235 104.68 79.07 -14.73
N ALA A 236 103.92 79.09 -15.83
CA ALA A 236 104.38 79.56 -17.13
C ALA A 236 104.75 81.04 -17.14
N ILE A 237 103.98 81.89 -16.44
CA ILE A 237 104.30 83.32 -16.27
C ILE A 237 105.57 83.49 -15.44
N LYS A 238 105.76 82.68 -14.39
CA LYS A 238 106.96 82.74 -13.54
C LYS A 238 108.23 82.20 -14.24
N ALA A 239 108.07 81.22 -15.12
CA ALA A 239 109.14 80.63 -15.90
C ALA A 239 109.49 81.43 -17.17
N ALA A 240 108.64 82.37 -17.59
CA ALA A 240 108.96 83.29 -18.66
C ALA A 240 110.01 84.30 -18.16
N ASP A 241 111.12 84.42 -18.88
CA ASP A 241 112.12 85.48 -18.66
C ASP A 241 111.50 86.84 -19.05
N LEU A 242 110.79 87.44 -18.08
CA LEU A 242 110.16 88.74 -18.29
C LEU A 242 111.25 89.83 -18.35
N PRO A 243 111.13 90.82 -19.26
CA PRO A 243 112.15 91.84 -19.49
C PRO A 243 112.55 92.65 -18.26
N ILE A 244 111.67 92.72 -17.26
CA ILE A 244 111.88 93.42 -15.99
C ILE A 244 111.14 92.74 -14.85
N ALA A 245 111.78 92.66 -13.67
CA ALA A 245 111.16 92.15 -12.46
C ALA A 245 109.95 93.00 -12.06
N GLY A 246 108.84 92.35 -11.69
CA GLY A 246 107.59 93.00 -11.30
C GLY A 246 106.58 93.21 -12.42
N LEU A 247 106.93 92.90 -13.68
CA LEU A 247 105.97 92.86 -14.79
C LEU A 247 105.11 91.57 -14.73
N SER A 248 103.81 91.67 -14.99
CA SER A 248 102.90 90.53 -15.10
C SER A 248 101.70 90.88 -15.99
N PHE A 249 100.78 89.94 -16.21
CA PHE A 249 99.54 90.18 -16.94
C PHE A 249 98.42 89.27 -16.45
N ASP A 250 97.20 89.78 -16.44
CA ASP A 250 95.98 89.06 -16.06
C ASP A 250 94.86 89.24 -17.11
N GLU A 251 93.64 88.84 -16.78
CA GLU A 251 92.46 88.95 -17.67
C GLU A 251 92.11 90.41 -18.03
N ASN A 252 92.55 91.38 -17.24
CA ASN A 252 92.26 92.81 -17.39
C ASN A 252 93.42 93.61 -18.03
N GLY A 253 94.57 92.98 -18.28
CA GLY A 253 95.69 93.56 -19.02
C GLY A 253 97.05 93.37 -18.36
N VAL A 254 98.01 94.22 -18.72
CA VAL A 254 99.39 94.20 -18.18
C VAL A 254 99.41 94.89 -16.81
N THR A 255 100.08 94.29 -15.84
CA THR A 255 100.30 94.83 -14.49
C THR A 255 101.79 95.00 -14.21
N PHE A 256 102.13 95.99 -13.40
CA PHE A 256 103.49 96.21 -12.92
C PHE A 256 103.46 96.46 -11.40
N ALA A 257 104.26 95.71 -10.65
CA ALA A 257 104.29 95.73 -9.19
C ALA A 257 102.91 95.52 -8.51
N GLY A 258 102.01 94.77 -9.17
CA GLY A 258 100.67 94.46 -8.64
C GLY A 258 99.59 95.50 -8.95
N LEU A 259 99.91 96.58 -9.69
CA LEU A 259 98.96 97.59 -10.14
C LEU A 259 98.79 97.53 -11.67
N PRO A 260 97.62 97.91 -12.23
CA PRO A 260 97.46 98.06 -13.67
C PRO A 260 98.55 98.97 -14.24
N PHE A 261 99.21 98.55 -15.33
CA PHE A 261 100.36 99.26 -15.88
C PHE A 261 100.09 100.75 -16.18
N LYS A 262 98.86 101.08 -16.59
CA LYS A 262 98.42 102.47 -16.81
C LYS A 262 98.42 103.35 -15.56
N GLN A 263 98.41 102.75 -14.37
CA GLN A 263 98.40 103.45 -13.08
C GLN A 263 99.79 103.55 -12.45
N SER A 264 100.82 102.91 -13.03
CA SER A 264 102.21 103.07 -12.59
C SER A 264 102.67 104.52 -12.83
N SER A 265 103.64 105.00 -12.05
CA SER A 265 104.19 106.36 -12.24
C SER A 265 104.83 106.53 -13.62
N ALA A 266 104.94 107.77 -14.11
CA ALA A 266 105.56 108.04 -15.41
C ALA A 266 106.96 107.44 -15.53
N SER A 267 107.76 107.51 -14.46
CA SER A 267 109.10 106.93 -14.38
C SER A 267 109.11 105.39 -14.44
N GLU A 268 108.13 104.73 -13.80
CA GLU A 268 107.97 103.27 -13.86
C GLU A 268 107.46 102.81 -15.23
N GLN A 269 106.46 103.49 -15.80
CA GLN A 269 105.95 103.20 -17.15
C GLN A 269 107.05 103.28 -18.19
N LEU A 270 107.92 104.30 -18.09
CA LEU A 270 109.04 104.49 -18.98
C LEU A 270 110.11 103.41 -18.81
N ARG A 271 110.46 103.05 -17.56
CA ARG A 271 111.44 101.98 -17.26
C ARG A 271 110.96 100.62 -17.79
N VAL A 272 109.69 100.27 -17.59
CA VAL A 272 109.10 99.02 -18.08
C VAL A 272 109.00 99.00 -19.60
N SER A 273 108.54 100.10 -20.23
CA SER A 273 108.46 100.21 -21.69
C SER A 273 109.84 100.10 -22.35
N LEU A 274 110.86 100.68 -21.71
CA LEU A 274 112.25 100.58 -22.15
C LEU A 274 112.78 99.15 -22.03
N ALA A 275 112.53 98.47 -20.91
CA ALA A 275 112.92 97.07 -20.72
C ALA A 275 112.27 96.14 -21.75
N ILE A 276 110.97 96.33 -22.04
CA ILE A 276 110.25 95.60 -23.09
C ILE A 276 110.85 95.89 -24.48
N ALA A 277 111.15 97.16 -24.78
CA ALA A 277 111.77 97.54 -26.06
C ALA A 277 113.16 96.91 -26.25
N MET A 278 113.97 96.85 -25.18
CA MET A 278 115.29 96.20 -25.18
C MET A 278 115.19 94.68 -25.35
N ALA A 279 114.21 94.02 -24.73
CA ALA A 279 113.99 92.58 -24.90
C ALA A 279 113.45 92.20 -26.28
N LEU A 280 112.60 93.05 -26.88
CA LEU A 280 112.07 92.84 -28.24
C LEU A 280 113.11 93.07 -29.35
N ASN A 281 114.13 93.90 -29.11
CA ASN A 281 115.18 94.21 -30.09
C ASN A 281 116.57 94.29 -29.41
N PRO A 282 117.20 93.14 -29.08
CA PRO A 282 118.43 93.09 -28.28
C PRO A 282 119.66 93.77 -28.92
N GLU A 283 119.68 93.92 -30.25
CA GLU A 283 120.79 94.54 -30.99
C GLU A 283 120.67 96.07 -31.13
N LEU A 284 119.55 96.65 -30.72
CA LEU A 284 119.26 98.07 -30.91
C LEU A 284 120.00 98.93 -29.86
N ARG A 285 120.97 99.75 -30.29
CA ARG A 285 121.83 100.54 -29.40
C ARG A 285 121.32 101.95 -29.07
N VAL A 286 120.22 102.39 -29.68
CA VAL A 286 119.69 103.75 -29.55
C VAL A 286 118.19 103.71 -29.39
N ILE A 287 117.66 104.31 -28.32
CA ILE A 287 116.22 104.44 -28.05
C ILE A 287 115.88 105.92 -27.91
N ARG A 288 114.84 106.37 -28.61
CA ARG A 288 114.36 107.76 -28.58
C ARG A 288 113.25 107.88 -27.53
N ILE A 289 113.47 108.72 -26.51
CA ILE A 289 112.46 109.05 -25.51
C ILE A 289 111.86 110.41 -25.85
N THR A 290 110.53 110.48 -25.88
CA THR A 290 109.78 111.74 -25.98
C THR A 290 109.51 112.22 -24.53
N ASP A 291 109.70 113.50 -24.24
CA ASP A 291 109.50 114.14 -22.91
C ASP A 291 110.47 113.73 -21.78
N GLY A 292 111.75 113.53 -22.10
CA GLY A 292 112.79 113.19 -21.11
C GLY A 292 113.07 114.25 -20.02
N SER A 293 112.46 115.44 -20.12
CA SER A 293 112.57 116.50 -19.11
C SER A 293 111.87 116.17 -17.79
N LEU A 294 111.00 115.16 -17.77
CA LEU A 294 110.27 114.71 -16.58
C LEU A 294 111.04 113.68 -15.72
N LEU A 295 112.28 113.35 -16.08
CA LEU A 295 113.12 112.36 -15.38
C LEU A 295 114.02 112.98 -14.30
N ASP A 296 114.08 114.31 -14.23
CA ASP A 296 114.97 115.08 -13.32
C ASP A 296 114.25 115.58 -12.06
N SER A 297 113.08 115.01 -11.76
CA SER A 297 112.21 115.36 -10.62
C SER A 297 111.77 114.14 -9.83
#